data_AF-A0A837L9U4-F1
#
_entry.id   AF-A0A837L9U4-F1
#
_cell.length_a   1.000
_cell.length_b   1.000
_cell.length_c   1.000
_cell.angle_alpha   90.00
_cell.angle_beta   90.00
_cell.angle_gamma   90.00
#
_symmetry.space_group_name_H-M   'P 1'
#
loop_
_entity.id
_entity.type
_entity.pdbx_description
1 polymer ?
#
loop_
_entity_poly.entity_id
_entity_poly.type
_entity_poly.pdbx_seq_one_letter_code
_entity_poly.pdbx_strand_id
1 'polypeptide(L)'
;MKIVREALAGTQESSDLMVKIAPAHGELEIVIHSEVIKQFGEQIRQVVNDTLRAMNVHQGLIIIEDKGALDCVIRARLQSALLRAADEKAINWGALK
;
A
#
# COMPACT_ATOMS: atom_id res chain seq x y z
N MET A 1 -6.84 6.68 -9.22
CA MET A 1 -6.57 7.47 -8.01
C MET A 1 -5.27 8.25 -8.16
N LYS A 2 -5.20 9.49 -7.66
CA LYS A 2 -3.96 10.31 -7.66
C LYS A 2 -3.53 10.60 -6.23
N ILE A 3 -2.26 10.34 -5.93
CA ILE A 3 -1.63 10.73 -4.65
C ILE A 3 -1.33 12.23 -4.70
N VAL A 4 -1.89 13.01 -3.77
CA VAL A 4 -1.74 14.48 -3.74
C VAL A 4 -1.03 14.99 -2.48
N ARG A 5 -0.92 14.16 -1.45
CA ARG A 5 -0.25 14.49 -0.19
C ARG A 5 0.40 13.26 0.41
N GLU A 6 1.30 13.49 1.36
CA GLU A 6 1.87 12.42 2.15
C GLU A 6 0.84 11.79 3.09
N ALA A 7 0.93 10.48 3.29
CA ALA A 7 0.11 9.77 4.26
C ALA A 7 0.82 8.58 4.87
N LEU A 8 0.38 8.23 6.07
CA LEU A 8 0.83 7.08 6.84
C LEU A 8 -0.37 6.23 7.25
N ALA A 9 -0.21 4.91 7.26
CA ALA A 9 -1.16 3.99 7.88
C ALA A 9 -0.47 2.74 8.42
N GLY A 10 -0.95 2.27 9.58
CA GLY A 10 -0.47 1.06 10.25
C GLY A 10 0.55 1.33 11.34
N THR A 11 1.25 0.28 11.76
CA THR A 11 2.19 0.28 12.90
C THR A 11 3.40 -0.59 12.58
N GLN A 12 4.49 -0.46 13.34
CA GLN A 12 5.68 -1.33 13.24
C GLN A 12 5.63 -2.52 14.21
N GLU A 13 4.42 -2.92 14.62
CA GLU A 13 4.20 -4.05 15.53
C GLU A 13 4.12 -5.37 14.77
N SER A 14 4.37 -6.48 15.48
CA SER A 14 4.26 -7.82 14.92
C SER A 14 2.90 -8.03 14.24
N SER A 15 2.92 -8.67 13.08
CA SER A 15 1.73 -9.01 12.29
C SER A 15 0.97 -7.81 11.70
N ASP A 16 1.54 -6.60 11.77
CA ASP A 16 1.08 -5.40 11.06
C ASP A 16 2.20 -4.87 10.15
N LEU A 17 1.89 -3.81 9.41
CA LEU A 17 2.82 -3.12 8.53
C LEU A 17 2.61 -1.60 8.60
N MET A 18 3.69 -0.85 8.45
CA MET A 18 3.64 0.60 8.24
C MET A 18 3.73 0.90 6.74
N VAL A 19 2.76 1.64 6.23
CA VAL A 19 2.74 2.12 4.84
C VAL A 19 2.95 3.63 4.83
N LYS A 20 3.96 4.08 4.08
CA LYS A 20 4.22 5.50 3.82
C LYS A 20 4.03 5.79 2.35
N ILE A 21 3.24 6.81 2.04
CA ILE A 21 2.92 7.20 0.68
C ILE A 21 3.24 8.68 0.50
N ALA A 22 3.88 9.01 -0.60
CA ALA A 22 4.20 10.39 -0.98
C ALA A 22 3.96 10.62 -2.49
N PRO A 23 3.55 11.83 -2.89
CA PRO A 23 3.53 12.19 -4.30
C PRO A 23 4.96 12.22 -4.86
N ALA A 24 5.17 11.59 -6.01
CA ALA A 24 6.46 11.58 -6.71
C ALA A 24 6.24 11.85 -8.20
N HIS A 25 7.25 12.39 -8.89
CA HIS A 25 7.22 12.58 -10.33
C HIS A 25 7.72 11.31 -11.04
N GLY A 26 7.02 10.87 -12.09
CA GLY A 26 7.43 9.70 -12.89
C GLY A 26 6.56 8.47 -12.63
N GLU A 27 7.16 7.30 -12.78
CA GLU A 27 6.48 6.02 -12.57
C GLU A 27 6.25 5.73 -11.07
N LEU A 28 5.41 4.72 -10.80
CA LEU A 28 5.14 4.24 -9.45
C LEU A 28 6.35 3.50 -8.89
N GLU A 29 6.93 4.02 -7.80
CA GLU A 29 8.02 3.38 -7.08
C GLU A 29 7.49 2.67 -5.82
N ILE A 30 7.85 1.40 -5.67
CA ILE A 30 7.42 0.56 -4.54
C ILE A 30 8.64 -0.06 -3.86
N VAL A 31 8.88 0.34 -2.61
CA VAL A 31 9.94 -0.17 -1.76
C VAL A 31 9.32 -1.01 -0.65
N ILE A 32 9.70 -2.29 -0.57
CA ILE A 32 9.16 -3.23 0.43
C ILE A 32 10.30 -3.78 1.27
N HIS A 33 10.24 -3.52 2.57
CA HIS A 33 11.08 -4.14 3.59
C HIS A 33 10.21 -5.06 4.43
N SER A 34 10.53 -6.36 4.48
CA SER A 34 9.78 -7.35 5.25
C SER A 34 10.74 -8.29 5.98
N GLU A 35 10.43 -8.62 7.22
CA GLU A 35 11.16 -9.65 7.98
C GLU A 35 11.00 -11.05 7.39
N VAL A 36 9.89 -11.28 6.68
CA VAL A 36 9.56 -12.57 6.05
C VAL A 36 9.78 -12.55 4.54
N ILE A 37 10.51 -11.57 4.00
CA ILE A 37 10.73 -11.36 2.56
C ILE A 37 11.30 -12.59 1.85
N LYS A 38 12.13 -13.38 2.53
CA LYS A 38 12.75 -14.59 1.96
C LYS A 38 11.74 -15.69 1.65
N GLN A 39 10.65 -15.78 2.42
CA GLN A 39 9.65 -16.83 2.28
C GLN A 39 8.40 -16.36 1.53
N PHE A 40 7.99 -15.10 1.75
CA PHE A 40 6.72 -14.58 1.23
C PHE A 40 6.87 -13.34 0.35
N GLY A 41 8.08 -12.97 -0.06
CA GLY A 41 8.33 -11.72 -0.79
C GLY A 41 7.57 -11.60 -2.12
N GLU A 42 7.43 -12.69 -2.86
CA GLU A 42 6.64 -12.71 -4.10
C GLU A 42 5.14 -12.49 -3.82
N GLN A 43 4.59 -13.17 -2.81
CA GLN A 43 3.20 -13.02 -2.39
C GLN A 43 2.90 -11.59 -1.92
N ILE A 44 3.77 -11.01 -1.09
CA ILE A 44 3.62 -9.63 -0.61
C ILE A 44 3.61 -8.65 -1.78
N ARG A 45 4.56 -8.79 -2.73
CA ARG A 45 4.61 -7.95 -3.94
C ARG A 45 3.37 -8.10 -4.78
N GLN A 46 2.87 -9.32 -4.96
CA GLN A 46 1.66 -9.60 -5.71
C GLN A 46 0.45 -8.89 -5.08
N VAL A 47 0.25 -9.05 -3.77
CA VAL A 47 -0.84 -8.42 -3.02
C VAL A 47 -0.78 -6.89 -3.12
N VAL A 48 0.40 -6.30 -2.97
CA VAL A 48 0.60 -4.85 -3.08
C VAL A 48 0.26 -4.36 -4.49
N ASN A 49 0.79 -5.01 -5.53
CA ASN A 49 0.56 -4.65 -6.92
C ASN A 49 -0.91 -4.80 -7.32
N ASP A 50 -1.57 -5.88 -6.90
CA ASP A 50 -2.99 -6.11 -7.19
C ASP A 50 -3.86 -5.05 -6.52
N THR A 51 -3.54 -4.67 -5.28
CA THR A 51 -4.24 -3.60 -4.56
C THR A 51 -4.10 -2.26 -5.27
N LEU A 52 -2.88 -1.91 -5.70
CA LEU A 52 -2.60 -0.66 -6.40
C LEU A 52 -3.30 -0.59 -7.76
N ARG A 53 -3.31 -1.72 -8.48
CA ARG A 53 -4.05 -1.87 -9.74
C ARG A 53 -5.56 -1.71 -9.52
N ALA A 54 -6.13 -2.35 -8.51
CA ALA A 54 -7.55 -2.24 -8.18
C ALA A 54 -7.96 -0.80 -7.82
N MET A 55 -7.05 -0.02 -7.22
CA MET A 55 -7.26 1.39 -6.89
C MET A 55 -6.85 2.36 -8.02
N ASN A 56 -6.44 1.84 -9.18
CA ASN A 56 -5.97 2.62 -10.33
C ASN A 56 -4.89 3.65 -9.95
N VAL A 57 -3.88 3.21 -9.19
CA VAL A 57 -2.72 4.03 -8.80
C VAL A 57 -1.58 3.76 -9.78
N HIS A 58 -1.05 4.81 -10.39
CA HIS A 58 -0.04 4.71 -11.46
C HIS A 58 1.24 5.51 -11.21
N GLN A 59 1.25 6.37 -10.19
CA GLN A 59 2.35 7.29 -9.91
C GLN A 59 2.40 7.60 -8.41
N GLY A 60 3.62 7.69 -7.87
CA GLY A 60 3.88 8.00 -6.47
C GLY A 60 5.03 7.16 -5.91
N LEU A 61 5.39 7.44 -4.65
CA LEU A 61 6.32 6.64 -3.88
C LEU A 61 5.56 5.92 -2.76
N ILE A 62 5.73 4.61 -2.68
CA ILE A 62 5.14 3.76 -1.64
C ILE A 62 6.25 2.99 -0.95
N ILE A 63 6.37 3.20 0.36
CA ILE A 63 7.32 2.49 1.21
C ILE A 63 6.53 1.65 2.20
N ILE A 64 6.82 0.35 2.24
CA ILE A 64 6.19 -0.63 3.12
C ILE A 64 7.24 -1.22 4.06
N GLU A 65 6.99 -1.11 5.35
CA GLU A 65 7.76 -1.77 6.41
C GLU A 65 6.86 -2.83 7.06
N ASP A 66 7.08 -4.09 6.71
CA ASP A 66 6.25 -5.25 7.09
C ASP A 66 6.90 -6.11 8.18
N LYS A 67 6.09 -6.46 9.19
CA LYS A 67 6.45 -7.32 10.32
C LYS A 67 5.68 -8.64 10.29
N GLY A 68 5.53 -9.23 9.10
CA GLY A 68 4.82 -10.49 8.90
C GLY A 68 3.30 -10.34 8.89
N ALA A 69 2.79 -9.27 8.29
CA ALA A 69 1.36 -9.03 8.17
C ALA A 69 0.71 -10.02 7.19
N LEU A 70 -0.56 -10.35 7.46
CA LEU A 70 -1.36 -11.15 6.55
C LEU A 70 -1.78 -10.32 5.32
N ASP A 71 -2.04 -10.99 4.21
CA ASP A 71 -2.49 -10.36 2.96
C ASP A 71 -3.67 -9.38 3.14
N CYS A 72 -4.64 -9.72 3.99
CA CYS A 72 -5.78 -8.85 4.27
C CYS A 72 -5.37 -7.56 5.02
N VAL A 73 -4.38 -7.65 5.90
CA VAL A 73 -3.84 -6.50 6.64
C VAL A 73 -3.03 -5.62 5.70
N ILE A 74 -2.21 -6.22 4.83
CA ILE A 74 -1.47 -5.52 3.77
C ILE A 74 -2.43 -4.69 2.91
N ARG A 75 -3.49 -5.33 2.39
CA ARG A 75 -4.56 -4.66 1.63
C ARG A 75 -5.17 -3.50 2.42
N ALA A 76 -5.62 -3.77 3.65
CA ALA A 76 -6.32 -2.78 4.46
C ALA A 76 -5.45 -1.56 4.80
N ARG A 77 -4.18 -1.75 5.16
CA ARG A 77 -3.25 -0.66 5.47
C ARG A 77 -2.87 0.14 4.24
N LEU A 78 -2.58 -0.53 3.13
CA LEU A 78 -2.26 0.12 1.87
C LEU A 78 -3.42 0.95 1.35
N GLN A 79 -4.64 0.38 1.34
CA GLN A 79 -5.86 1.10 1.02
C GLN A 79 -6.00 2.31 1.94
N SER A 80 -5.94 2.13 3.27
CA SER A 80 -6.08 3.23 4.23
C SER A 80 -5.09 4.38 3.99
N ALA A 81 -3.83 4.08 3.68
CA ALA A 81 -2.83 5.10 3.37
C ALA A 81 -3.17 5.82 2.05
N LEU A 82 -3.54 5.09 1.00
CA LEU A 82 -3.92 5.66 -0.30
C LEU A 82 -5.12 6.59 -0.18
N LEU A 83 -6.12 6.21 0.61
CA LEU A 83 -7.31 7.02 0.87
C LEU A 83 -7.01 8.34 1.56
N ARG A 84 -6.04 8.33 2.49
CA ARG A 84 -5.58 9.54 3.17
C ARG A 84 -4.71 10.42 2.26
N ALA A 85 -3.97 9.80 1.34
CA ALA A 85 -3.07 10.46 0.41
C ALA A 85 -3.79 11.06 -0.81
N ALA A 86 -4.94 10.48 -1.20
CA ALA A 86 -5.78 10.94 -2.28
C ALA A 86 -6.81 11.97 -1.80
N ASP A 87 -7.25 12.85 -2.70
CA ASP A 87 -8.36 13.78 -2.46
C ASP A 87 -9.63 13.27 -3.15
N GLU A 88 -9.96 12.00 -2.93
CA GLU A 88 -11.05 11.29 -3.61
C GLU A 88 -12.18 10.99 -2.61
N LYS A 89 -13.31 11.71 -2.74
CA LYS A 89 -14.40 11.69 -1.74
C LYS A 89 -15.37 10.50 -1.87
N ALA A 90 -15.36 9.80 -2.99
CA ALA A 90 -16.31 8.72 -3.28
C ALA A 90 -15.58 7.50 -3.83
N ILE A 91 -15.68 6.37 -3.12
CA ILE A 91 -15.00 5.13 -3.48
C ILE A 91 -16.00 4.00 -3.53
N ASN A 92 -15.95 3.26 -4.64
CA ASN A 92 -16.78 2.09 -4.83
C ASN A 92 -16.11 0.87 -4.18
N TRP A 93 -16.41 0.67 -2.90
CA TRP A 93 -15.92 -0.48 -2.14
C TRP A 93 -16.33 -1.83 -2.73
N GLY A 94 -17.47 -1.91 -3.40
CA GLY A 94 -17.93 -3.16 -4.04
C GLY A 94 -17.11 -3.58 -5.27
N ALA A 95 -16.32 -2.66 -5.83
CA ALA A 95 -15.40 -2.95 -6.93
C ALA A 95 -14.02 -3.40 -6.45
N LEU A 96 -13.69 -3.20 -5.17
CA LEU A 96 -12.45 -3.66 -4.54
C LEU A 96 -12.72 -5.04 -3.94
N LYS A 97 -12.25 -6.10 -4.61
CA LYS A 97 -12.35 -7.49 -4.14
C LYS A 97 -11.05 -7.97 -3.52
#